data_AF-A0AAE9ERE4-F1
#
_entry.id   AF-A0AAE9ERE4-F1
#
_cell.length_a   1.000
_cell.length_b   1.000
_cell.length_c   1.000
_cell.angle_alpha   90.00
_cell.angle_beta   90.00
_cell.angle_gamma   90.00
#
_symmetry.space_group_name_H-M   'P 1'
#
loop_
_entity.id
_entity.type
_entity.pdbx_description
1 polymer ?
#
loop_
_entity_poly.entity_id
_entity_poly.type
_entity_poly.pdbx_seq_one_letter_code
_entity_poly.pdbx_strand_id
1 'polypeptide(L)'
;MASDLRSLIEKTENLSIDPVYDTNWCDMPAEIKLECIGKMELNERLLLRCTAKAERSLVDSQKVEFHFGRFRGYYEGFSFLLYSDNENFCKHLYDKSETIGLINYIKNVGVFENLEISFGNLFADNEQFATDDGLFTAKNIEFEECDISTMISVLKKMKEGVESIKMNVGIEVFEKFAEILSISHIQNAKYWHIKDYQETDSLYKIAQVGLN
;
A
#
# COMPACT_ATOMS: atom_id res chain seq x y z
N MET A 1 26.79 -50.08 22.60
CA MET A 1 27.22 -48.73 22.20
C MET A 1 26.30 -48.10 21.15
N ALA A 2 25.92 -48.78 20.05
CA ALA A 2 25.01 -48.19 19.06
C ALA A 2 23.51 -48.19 19.45
N SER A 3 23.05 -49.12 20.30
CA SER A 3 21.65 -49.14 20.78
C SER A 3 21.38 -48.06 21.82
N ASP A 4 22.38 -47.72 22.63
CA ASP A 4 22.25 -46.72 23.70
C ASP A 4 22.03 -45.31 23.12
N LEU A 5 22.70 -45.02 21.99
CA LEU A 5 22.59 -43.76 21.27
C LEU A 5 21.20 -43.57 20.65
N ARG A 6 20.59 -44.62 20.08
CA ARG A 6 19.21 -44.56 19.57
C ARG A 6 18.18 -44.32 20.67
N SER A 7 18.34 -44.96 21.83
CA SER A 7 17.42 -44.75 22.96
C SER A 7 17.57 -43.35 23.58
N LEU A 8 18.77 -42.76 23.50
CA LEU A 8 19.02 -41.38 23.91
C LEU A 8 18.41 -40.39 22.91
N ILE A 9 18.50 -40.65 21.61
CA ILE A 9 17.88 -39.80 20.57
C ILE A 9 16.34 -39.86 20.67
N GLU A 10 15.74 -41.05 20.79
CA GLU A 10 14.29 -41.18 21.03
C GLU A 10 13.84 -40.49 22.33
N LYS A 11 14.64 -40.56 23.40
CA LYS A 11 14.34 -39.83 24.64
C LYS A 11 14.51 -38.33 24.49
N THR A 12 15.46 -37.87 23.68
CA THR A 12 15.71 -36.43 23.47
C THR A 12 14.66 -35.81 22.54
N GLU A 13 14.19 -36.53 21.52
CA GLU A 13 13.05 -36.14 20.68
C GLU A 13 11.74 -36.07 21.48
N ASN A 14 11.54 -36.99 22.44
CA ASN A 14 10.40 -36.95 23.37
C ASN A 14 10.57 -35.93 24.53
N LEU A 15 11.76 -35.33 24.67
CA LEU A 15 12.08 -34.24 25.62
C LEU A 15 12.08 -32.87 24.94
N SER A 16 11.67 -32.78 23.67
CA SER A 16 11.21 -31.53 23.07
C SER A 16 9.93 -31.11 23.80
N ILE A 17 10.10 -30.59 25.01
CA ILE A 17 9.04 -29.98 25.79
C ILE A 17 8.83 -28.63 25.11
N ASP A 18 8.04 -28.62 24.05
CA ASP A 18 7.43 -27.38 23.60
C ASP A 18 6.78 -26.76 24.85
N PRO A 19 7.14 -25.53 25.22
CA PRO A 19 6.57 -24.89 26.40
C PRO A 19 5.04 -24.95 26.28
N VAL A 20 4.41 -25.66 27.22
CA VAL A 20 2.96 -25.67 27.34
C VAL A 20 2.59 -24.34 27.99
N TYR A 21 2.21 -23.39 27.15
CA TYR A 21 1.66 -22.13 27.62
C TYR A 21 0.22 -22.37 28.08
N ASP A 22 -0.11 -21.97 29.32
CA ASP A 22 -1.47 -22.06 29.86
C ASP A 22 -2.48 -21.17 29.10
N THR A 23 -1.99 -20.23 28.29
CA THR A 23 -2.77 -19.30 27.48
C THR A 23 -2.31 -19.34 26.03
N ASN A 24 -3.24 -19.48 25.09
CA ASN A 24 -2.95 -19.46 23.65
C ASN A 24 -3.05 -18.02 23.09
N TRP A 25 -2.77 -17.85 21.78
CA TRP A 25 -2.94 -16.56 21.10
C TRP A 25 -4.36 -15.98 21.23
N CYS A 26 -5.39 -16.81 21.14
CA CYS A 26 -6.78 -16.37 21.26
C CYS A 26 -7.13 -15.81 22.64
N ASP A 27 -6.44 -16.28 23.70
CA ASP A 27 -6.63 -15.83 25.08
C ASP A 27 -5.91 -14.50 25.38
N MET A 28 -4.99 -14.06 24.50
CA MET A 28 -4.27 -12.81 24.70
C MET A 28 -5.19 -11.58 24.55
N PRO A 29 -5.08 -10.59 25.45
CA PRO A 29 -5.78 -9.31 25.31
C PRO A 29 -5.43 -8.61 23.99
N ALA A 30 -6.39 -7.86 23.45
CA ALA A 30 -6.23 -7.17 22.17
C ALA A 30 -5.04 -6.20 22.20
N GLU A 31 -4.79 -5.54 23.33
CA GLU A 31 -3.70 -4.57 23.51
C GLU A 31 -2.33 -5.22 23.30
N ILE A 32 -2.13 -6.43 23.84
CA ILE A 32 -0.87 -7.18 23.69
C ILE A 32 -0.73 -7.68 22.25
N LYS A 33 -1.82 -8.16 21.65
CA LYS A 33 -1.82 -8.55 20.23
C LYS A 33 -1.44 -7.39 19.32
N LEU A 34 -1.98 -6.20 19.57
CA LEU A 34 -1.65 -5.00 18.80
C LEU A 34 -0.18 -4.63 18.96
N GLU A 35 0.41 -4.77 20.14
CA GLU A 35 1.85 -4.55 20.34
C GLU A 35 2.68 -5.55 19.51
N CYS A 36 2.29 -6.83 19.48
CA CYS A 36 2.93 -7.85 18.66
C CYS A 36 2.77 -7.54 17.16
N ILE A 37 1.56 -7.24 16.70
CA ILE A 37 1.25 -6.90 15.30
C ILE A 37 2.04 -5.67 14.87
N GLY A 38 2.21 -4.67 15.75
CA GLY A 38 3.00 -3.48 15.47
C GLY A 38 4.46 -3.78 15.15
N LYS A 39 4.99 -4.91 15.63
CA LYS A 39 6.37 -5.38 15.38
C LYS A 39 6.47 -6.35 14.20
N MET A 40 5.33 -6.82 13.65
CA MET A 40 5.30 -7.75 12.52
C MET A 40 5.59 -7.05 11.19
N GLU A 41 6.27 -7.77 10.32
CA GLU A 41 6.46 -7.47 8.90
C GLU A 41 5.13 -7.53 8.13
N LEU A 42 5.03 -6.83 7.00
CA LEU A 42 3.81 -6.72 6.22
C LEU A 42 3.35 -8.09 5.70
N ASN A 43 4.30 -8.96 5.34
CA ASN A 43 4.01 -10.35 4.95
C ASN A 43 3.40 -11.15 6.11
N GLU A 44 3.95 -11.02 7.31
CA GLU A 44 3.43 -11.69 8.51
C GLU A 44 2.03 -11.18 8.86
N ARG A 45 1.82 -9.85 8.77
CA ARG A 45 0.50 -9.24 8.94
C ARG A 45 -0.51 -9.77 7.93
N LEU A 46 -0.13 -9.90 6.65
CA LEU A 46 -0.98 -10.47 5.62
C LEU A 46 -1.37 -11.93 5.91
N LEU A 47 -0.44 -12.74 6.40
CA LEU A 47 -0.71 -14.11 6.81
C LEU A 47 -1.66 -14.15 8.02
N LEU A 48 -1.39 -13.35 9.06
CA LEU A 48 -2.23 -13.27 10.26
C LEU A 48 -3.66 -12.81 9.93
N ARG A 49 -3.80 -11.83 9.03
CA ARG A 49 -5.08 -11.31 8.54
C ARG A 49 -5.99 -12.38 7.92
N CYS A 50 -5.41 -13.47 7.42
CA CYS A 50 -6.12 -14.58 6.81
C CYS A 50 -6.57 -15.66 7.81
N THR A 51 -6.14 -15.59 9.08
CA THR A 51 -6.39 -16.66 10.06
C THR A 51 -7.78 -16.59 10.70
N ALA A 52 -8.24 -15.40 11.10
CA ALA A 52 -9.54 -15.21 11.74
C ALA A 52 -10.06 -13.77 11.58
N LYS A 53 -11.38 -13.58 11.73
CA LYS A 53 -12.02 -12.26 11.60
C LYS A 53 -11.53 -11.26 12.66
N ALA A 54 -11.35 -11.70 13.91
CA ALA A 54 -10.85 -10.85 14.98
C ALA A 54 -9.43 -10.36 14.70
N GLU A 55 -8.55 -11.27 14.25
CA GLU A 55 -7.16 -10.94 13.91
C GLU A 55 -7.08 -10.02 12.70
N ARG A 56 -7.92 -10.24 11.68
CA ARG A 56 -8.08 -9.31 10.55
C ARG A 56 -8.41 -7.90 11.01
N SER A 57 -9.37 -7.75 11.93
CA SER A 57 -9.74 -6.43 12.46
C SER A 57 -8.62 -5.76 13.23
N LEU A 58 -7.82 -6.52 13.99
CA LEU A 58 -6.65 -5.98 14.69
C LEU A 58 -5.56 -5.55 13.71
N VAL A 59 -5.22 -6.40 12.73
CA VAL A 59 -4.25 -6.08 11.68
C VAL A 59 -4.67 -4.83 10.89
N ASP A 60 -5.92 -4.78 10.43
CA ASP A 60 -6.45 -3.65 9.63
C ASP A 60 -6.50 -2.33 10.44
N SER A 61 -6.44 -2.38 11.77
CA SER A 61 -6.38 -1.20 12.64
C SER A 61 -4.98 -0.59 12.75
N GLN A 62 -3.93 -1.36 12.45
CA GLN A 62 -2.54 -0.93 12.64
C GLN A 62 -1.99 -0.31 11.37
N LYS A 63 -1.51 0.93 11.50
CA LYS A 63 -0.87 1.64 10.39
C LYS A 63 0.57 1.16 10.17
N VAL A 64 1.06 1.35 8.96
CA VAL A 64 2.45 1.11 8.58
C VAL A 64 2.96 2.35 7.87
N GLU A 65 4.02 2.93 8.41
CA GLU A 65 4.70 4.08 7.83
C GLU A 65 5.71 3.61 6.79
N PHE A 66 5.61 4.14 5.58
CA PHE A 66 6.49 3.86 4.46
C PHE A 66 7.15 5.15 3.99
N HIS A 67 8.47 5.17 3.88
CA HIS A 67 9.17 6.30 3.26
C HIS A 67 9.04 6.29 1.73
N PHE A 68 8.77 5.12 1.14
CA PHE A 68 8.51 4.98 -0.29
C PHE A 68 7.61 3.79 -0.60
N GLY A 69 6.63 3.99 -1.48
CA GLY A 69 5.83 2.92 -2.07
C GLY A 69 5.74 3.08 -3.57
N ARG A 70 5.83 1.98 -4.32
CA ARG A 70 5.76 1.95 -5.78
C ARG A 70 4.88 0.81 -6.23
N PHE A 71 3.84 1.14 -6.96
CA PHE A 71 2.92 0.18 -7.55
C PHE A 71 3.03 0.24 -9.07
N ARG A 72 3.34 -0.89 -9.70
CA ARG A 72 3.59 -0.97 -11.14
C ARG A 72 2.77 -2.06 -11.79
N GLY A 73 2.14 -1.76 -12.92
CA GLY A 73 1.43 -2.73 -13.76
C GLY A 73 2.04 -2.75 -15.15
N TYR A 74 2.42 -3.94 -15.58
CA TYR A 74 2.96 -4.24 -16.91
C TYR A 74 2.07 -5.27 -17.61
N TYR A 75 2.35 -5.54 -18.88
CA TYR A 75 1.66 -6.58 -19.64
C TYR A 75 1.74 -7.96 -18.94
N GLU A 76 2.85 -8.22 -18.25
CA GLU A 76 3.12 -9.49 -17.58
C GLU A 76 2.62 -9.55 -16.14
N GLY A 77 1.97 -8.52 -15.60
CA GLY A 77 1.43 -8.52 -14.23
C GLY A 77 1.72 -7.26 -13.44
N PHE A 78 1.63 -7.37 -12.12
CA PHE A 78 1.70 -6.27 -11.16
C PHE A 78 2.84 -6.48 -10.19
N SER A 79 3.49 -5.38 -9.80
CA SER A 79 4.56 -5.37 -8.81
C SER A 79 4.36 -4.28 -7.77
N PHE A 80 4.68 -4.61 -6.54
CA PHE A 80 4.57 -3.73 -5.38
C PHE A 80 5.92 -3.71 -4.68
N LEU A 81 6.42 -2.51 -4.44
CA LEU A 81 7.67 -2.28 -3.75
C LEU A 81 7.43 -1.23 -2.67
N LEU A 82 7.56 -1.62 -1.42
CA LEU A 82 7.32 -0.76 -0.27
C LEU A 82 8.54 -0.76 0.63
N TYR A 83 8.97 0.41 1.05
CA TYR A 83 10.10 0.59 1.93
C TYR A 83 9.66 1.30 3.21
N SER A 84 9.96 0.67 4.33
CA SER A 84 9.80 1.19 5.69
C SER A 84 11.15 1.19 6.40
N ASP A 85 11.21 1.71 7.62
CA ASP A 85 12.44 1.69 8.41
C ASP A 85 12.85 0.27 8.85
N ASN A 86 11.87 -0.62 8.99
CA ASN A 86 12.08 -1.96 9.53
C ASN A 86 12.28 -3.02 8.44
N GLU A 87 11.71 -2.81 7.26
CA GLU A 87 11.69 -3.81 6.20
C GLU A 87 11.38 -3.23 4.81
N ASN A 88 11.70 -4.05 3.79
CA ASN A 88 11.34 -3.84 2.40
C ASN A 88 10.38 -4.95 1.96
N PHE A 89 9.19 -4.57 1.53
CA PHE A 89 8.21 -5.51 0.97
C PHE A 89 8.27 -5.45 -0.56
N CYS A 90 8.46 -6.61 -1.18
CA CYS A 90 8.39 -6.78 -2.63
C CYS A 90 7.42 -7.91 -2.97
N LYS A 91 6.46 -7.65 -3.86
CA LYS A 91 5.47 -8.65 -4.27
C LYS A 91 5.16 -8.51 -5.76
N HIS A 92 5.15 -9.63 -6.46
CA HIS A 92 4.65 -9.76 -7.82
C HIS A 92 3.34 -10.54 -7.82
N LEU A 93 2.35 -10.05 -8.57
CA LEU A 93 1.04 -10.66 -8.72
C LEU A 93 0.64 -10.68 -10.19
N TYR A 94 -0.04 -11.73 -10.62
CA TYR A 94 -0.53 -11.87 -12.00
C TYR A 94 -2.04 -11.76 -12.09
N ASP A 95 -2.74 -12.08 -10.99
CA ASP A 95 -4.18 -11.99 -10.92
C ASP A 95 -4.66 -10.59 -10.54
N LYS A 96 -5.63 -10.07 -11.30
CA LYS A 96 -6.18 -8.72 -11.11
C LYS A 96 -6.96 -8.61 -9.79
N SER A 97 -7.70 -9.64 -9.38
CA SER A 97 -8.50 -9.63 -8.15
C SER A 97 -7.60 -9.64 -6.91
N GLU A 98 -6.57 -10.48 -6.89
CA GLU A 98 -5.55 -10.49 -5.84
C GLU A 98 -4.83 -9.14 -5.75
N THR A 99 -4.50 -8.55 -6.89
CA THR A 99 -3.86 -7.23 -6.99
C THR A 99 -4.73 -6.14 -6.36
N ILE A 100 -6.02 -6.10 -6.69
CA ILE A 100 -6.97 -5.14 -6.09
C ILE A 100 -7.13 -5.41 -4.59
N GLY A 101 -7.18 -6.67 -4.17
CA GLY A 101 -7.25 -7.05 -2.77
C GLY A 101 -6.04 -6.53 -1.97
N LEU A 102 -4.83 -6.67 -2.53
CA LEU A 102 -3.60 -6.16 -1.92
C LEU A 102 -3.59 -4.62 -1.90
N ILE A 103 -3.99 -3.97 -2.99
CA ILE A 103 -4.10 -2.50 -3.05
C ILE A 103 -5.07 -1.99 -1.99
N ASN A 104 -6.25 -2.59 -1.84
CA ASN A 104 -7.23 -2.18 -0.84
C ASN A 104 -6.70 -2.33 0.58
N TYR A 105 -5.97 -3.41 0.85
CA TYR A 105 -5.30 -3.58 2.14
C TYR A 105 -4.24 -2.48 2.37
N ILE A 106 -3.28 -2.33 1.44
CA ILE A 106 -2.19 -1.35 1.55
C ILE A 106 -2.74 0.08 1.66
N LYS A 107 -3.76 0.41 0.87
CA LYS A 107 -4.46 1.70 0.91
C LYS A 107 -4.98 2.01 2.32
N ASN A 108 -5.52 1.01 3.00
CA ASN A 108 -6.13 1.18 4.31
C ASN A 108 -5.12 1.25 5.45
N VAL A 109 -3.98 0.54 5.37
CA VAL A 109 -3.00 0.50 6.48
C VAL A 109 -1.78 1.39 6.24
N GLY A 110 -1.43 1.65 4.98
CA GLY A 110 -0.22 2.36 4.60
C GLY A 110 -0.33 3.87 4.74
N VAL A 111 0.71 4.47 5.28
CA VAL A 111 0.94 5.92 5.34
C VAL A 111 2.27 6.18 4.64
N PHE A 112 2.24 6.94 3.55
CA PHE A 112 3.37 7.09 2.64
C PHE A 112 3.97 8.50 2.71
N GLU A 113 5.29 8.58 2.82
CA GLU A 113 5.99 9.83 2.49
C GLU A 113 5.95 10.07 0.98
N ASN A 114 6.27 9.03 0.20
CA ASN A 114 6.28 9.07 -1.26
C ASN A 114 5.56 7.85 -1.83
N LEU A 115 4.61 8.07 -2.74
CA LEU A 115 3.87 7.02 -3.43
C LEU A 115 3.98 7.19 -4.95
N GLU A 116 4.58 6.23 -5.62
CA GLU A 116 4.64 6.15 -7.08
C GLU A 116 3.58 5.15 -7.57
N ILE A 117 2.74 5.61 -8.50
CA ILE A 117 1.73 4.78 -9.17
C ILE A 117 2.07 4.73 -10.65
N SER A 118 2.16 3.53 -11.19
CA SER A 118 2.41 3.27 -12.60
C SER A 118 1.55 2.10 -13.07
N PHE A 119 0.26 2.36 -13.20
CA PHE A 119 -0.69 1.42 -13.77
C PHE A 119 -1.27 2.02 -15.04
N GLY A 120 -1.48 1.20 -16.07
CA GLY A 120 -2.26 1.60 -17.25
C GLY A 120 -3.72 1.88 -16.87
N ASN A 121 -4.63 0.97 -17.20
CA ASN A 121 -6.07 1.13 -16.98
C ASN A 121 -6.65 0.30 -15.82
N LEU A 122 -5.82 -0.06 -14.83
CA LEU A 122 -6.19 -1.02 -13.79
C LEU A 122 -7.48 -0.62 -13.04
N PHE A 123 -7.63 0.67 -12.76
CA PHE A 123 -8.72 1.22 -11.95
C PHE A 123 -9.91 1.77 -12.75
N ALA A 124 -9.73 2.08 -14.04
CA ALA A 124 -10.72 2.82 -14.82
C ALA A 124 -12.11 2.15 -14.84
N ASP A 125 -12.15 0.81 -14.90
CA ASP A 125 -13.39 0.02 -14.94
C ASP A 125 -13.61 -0.82 -13.68
N ASN A 126 -12.93 -0.50 -12.57
CA ASN A 126 -13.02 -1.30 -11.37
C ASN A 126 -14.04 -0.76 -10.37
N GLU A 127 -15.27 -1.28 -10.42
CA GLU A 127 -16.35 -0.90 -9.50
C GLU A 127 -15.96 -1.07 -8.03
N GLN A 128 -15.20 -2.12 -7.69
CA GLN A 128 -14.78 -2.36 -6.30
C GLN A 128 -13.85 -1.26 -5.78
N PHE A 129 -12.89 -0.83 -6.58
CA PHE A 129 -12.00 0.28 -6.24
C PHE A 129 -12.78 1.60 -6.15
N ALA A 130 -13.74 1.82 -7.06
CA ALA A 130 -14.56 3.03 -7.08
C ALA A 130 -15.49 3.14 -5.85
N THR A 131 -16.10 2.03 -5.44
CA THR A 131 -17.10 1.98 -4.37
C THR A 131 -16.53 1.81 -2.96
N ASP A 132 -15.27 1.36 -2.81
CA ASP A 132 -14.65 1.17 -1.50
C ASP A 132 -14.30 2.50 -0.82
N ASP A 133 -14.63 2.65 0.47
CA ASP A 133 -14.44 3.90 1.23
C ASP A 133 -12.97 4.17 1.64
N GLY A 134 -12.07 3.22 1.42
CA GLY A 134 -10.66 3.35 1.78
C GLY A 134 -9.97 4.46 0.98
N LEU A 135 -9.11 5.22 1.67
CA LEU A 135 -8.32 6.32 1.09
C LEU A 135 -6.82 6.09 1.30
N PHE A 136 -6.04 6.39 0.27
CA PHE A 136 -4.59 6.45 0.37
C PHE A 136 -4.17 7.64 1.24
N THR A 137 -3.16 7.43 2.07
CA THR A 137 -2.51 8.52 2.80
C THR A 137 -1.09 8.67 2.27
N ALA A 138 -0.81 9.73 1.52
CA ALA A 138 0.55 10.04 1.06
C ALA A 138 0.82 11.54 1.08
N LYS A 139 2.06 11.95 1.39
CA LYS A 139 2.48 13.35 1.24
C LYS A 139 2.83 13.70 -0.20
N ASN A 140 3.56 12.83 -0.88
CA ASN A 140 3.99 13.03 -2.25
C ASN A 140 3.46 11.90 -3.13
N ILE A 141 2.85 12.24 -4.27
CA ILE A 141 2.39 11.25 -5.24
C ILE A 141 3.01 11.50 -6.62
N GLU A 142 3.55 10.45 -7.23
CA GLU A 142 4.06 10.46 -8.60
C GLU A 142 3.28 9.48 -9.47
N PHE A 143 2.86 9.93 -10.65
CA PHE A 143 2.24 9.11 -11.67
C PHE A 143 3.21 8.94 -12.85
N GLU A 144 3.59 7.70 -13.14
CA GLU A 144 4.40 7.32 -14.29
C GLU A 144 3.60 6.40 -15.22
N GLU A 145 3.58 6.66 -16.53
CA GLU A 145 2.91 5.78 -17.51
C GLU A 145 1.44 5.43 -17.17
N CYS A 146 0.73 6.34 -16.50
CA CYS A 146 -0.67 6.15 -16.13
C CYS A 146 -1.62 6.80 -17.13
N ASP A 147 -2.74 6.13 -17.42
CA ASP A 147 -3.84 6.81 -18.10
C ASP A 147 -4.52 7.81 -17.16
N ILE A 148 -5.13 8.84 -17.76
CA ILE A 148 -5.75 9.92 -16.98
C ILE A 148 -6.90 9.44 -16.09
N SER A 149 -7.67 8.44 -16.54
CA SER A 149 -8.77 7.86 -15.77
C SER A 149 -8.28 7.24 -14.46
N THR A 150 -7.16 6.53 -14.51
CA THR A 150 -6.48 5.91 -13.37
C THR A 150 -5.94 6.99 -12.45
N MET A 151 -5.28 8.02 -12.99
CA MET A 151 -4.78 9.16 -12.20
C MET A 151 -5.92 9.83 -11.43
N ILE A 152 -7.02 10.18 -12.10
CA ILE A 152 -8.20 10.80 -11.49
C ILE A 152 -8.81 9.89 -10.43
N SER A 153 -8.91 8.59 -10.71
CA SER A 153 -9.46 7.62 -9.76
C SER A 153 -8.63 7.51 -8.49
N VAL A 154 -7.30 7.50 -8.62
CA VAL A 154 -6.39 7.50 -7.47
C VAL A 154 -6.47 8.81 -6.70
N LEU A 155 -6.43 9.96 -7.39
CA LEU A 155 -6.53 11.28 -6.77
C LEU A 155 -7.83 11.47 -5.97
N LYS A 156 -8.97 11.00 -6.50
CA LYS A 156 -10.26 10.96 -5.78
C LYS A 156 -10.21 10.08 -4.52
N LYS A 157 -9.30 9.10 -4.47
CA LYS A 157 -9.07 8.19 -3.34
C LYS A 157 -7.89 8.60 -2.45
N MET A 158 -7.34 9.80 -2.62
CA MET A 158 -6.36 10.35 -1.68
C MET A 158 -7.07 10.99 -0.49
N LYS A 159 -6.47 10.86 0.69
CA LYS A 159 -6.83 11.65 1.87
C LYS A 159 -6.28 13.08 1.73
N GLU A 160 -6.84 14.01 2.50
CA GLU A 160 -6.25 15.33 2.69
C GLU A 160 -4.80 15.24 3.19
N GLY A 161 -3.98 16.23 2.85
CA GLY A 161 -2.58 16.31 3.28
C GLY A 161 -1.55 16.00 2.20
N VAL A 162 -1.96 15.82 0.95
CA VAL A 162 -1.03 15.74 -0.19
C VAL A 162 -0.31 17.07 -0.33
N GLU A 163 1.02 17.04 -0.29
CA GLU A 163 1.90 18.19 -0.40
C GLU A 163 2.41 18.40 -1.84
N SER A 164 2.67 17.30 -2.55
CA SER A 164 3.13 17.36 -3.93
C SER A 164 2.51 16.31 -4.85
N ILE A 165 2.26 16.70 -6.10
CA ILE A 165 1.75 15.84 -7.16
C ILE A 165 2.67 15.98 -8.36
N LYS A 166 3.18 14.85 -8.83
CA LYS A 166 4.02 14.75 -10.00
C LYS A 166 3.36 13.84 -11.02
N MET A 167 3.29 14.28 -12.26
CA MET A 167 2.60 13.60 -13.32
C MET A 167 3.53 13.59 -14.53
N ASN A 168 3.74 12.42 -15.14
CA ASN A 168 4.26 12.36 -16.49
C ASN A 168 3.12 12.36 -17.50
N VAL A 169 3.11 13.34 -18.40
CA VAL A 169 1.88 13.75 -19.04
C VAL A 169 2.02 13.94 -20.55
N GLY A 170 1.42 13.03 -21.30
CA GLY A 170 1.16 13.24 -22.73
C GLY A 170 0.04 14.26 -22.98
N ILE A 171 -0.17 14.64 -24.25
CA ILE A 171 -1.13 15.68 -24.70
C ILE A 171 -2.55 15.49 -24.13
N GLU A 172 -3.01 14.24 -23.97
CA GLU A 172 -4.38 13.90 -23.57
C GLU A 172 -4.80 14.41 -22.18
N VAL A 173 -3.84 14.62 -21.27
CA VAL A 173 -4.18 15.06 -19.91
C VAL A 173 -4.54 16.53 -19.84
N PHE A 174 -4.06 17.33 -20.79
CA PHE A 174 -4.37 18.76 -20.82
C PHE A 174 -5.88 18.99 -20.95
N GLU A 175 -6.57 18.18 -21.78
CA GLU A 175 -8.00 18.31 -22.02
C GLU A 175 -8.85 18.01 -20.77
N LYS A 176 -8.34 17.17 -19.86
CA LYS A 176 -9.03 16.83 -18.60
C LYS A 176 -8.34 17.39 -17.36
N PHE A 177 -7.41 18.33 -17.52
CA PHE A 177 -6.77 18.99 -16.38
C PHE A 177 -7.79 19.72 -15.49
N ALA A 178 -8.84 20.28 -16.10
CA ALA A 178 -9.97 20.85 -15.36
C ALA A 178 -10.69 19.82 -14.47
N GLU A 179 -10.78 18.56 -14.88
CA GLU A 179 -11.36 17.49 -14.06
C GLU A 179 -10.47 17.17 -12.85
N ILE A 180 -9.16 17.09 -13.06
CA ILE A 180 -8.19 16.91 -11.96
C ILE A 180 -8.28 18.07 -10.97
N LEU A 181 -8.32 19.31 -11.47
CA LEU A 181 -8.49 20.49 -10.65
C LEU A 181 -9.84 20.54 -9.95
N SER A 182 -10.88 19.85 -10.41
CA SER A 182 -12.17 19.82 -9.70
C SER A 182 -12.14 19.03 -8.39
N ILE A 183 -11.06 18.28 -8.11
CA ILE A 183 -10.90 17.48 -6.90
C ILE A 183 -10.44 18.39 -5.75
N SER A 184 -11.37 18.82 -4.89
CA SER A 184 -11.15 19.88 -3.90
C SER A 184 -10.00 19.64 -2.92
N HIS A 185 -9.84 18.43 -2.36
CA HIS A 185 -8.76 18.14 -1.40
C HIS A 185 -7.38 18.06 -2.06
N ILE A 186 -7.34 17.89 -3.38
CA ILE A 186 -6.11 17.81 -4.19
C ILE A 186 -5.65 19.20 -4.64
N GLN A 187 -6.56 20.16 -4.81
CA GLN A 187 -6.22 21.56 -5.10
C GLN A 187 -5.26 22.18 -4.07
N ASN A 188 -5.30 21.69 -2.83
CA ASN A 188 -4.48 22.18 -1.73
C ASN A 188 -3.02 21.70 -1.78
N ALA A 189 -2.66 20.82 -2.72
CA ALA A 189 -1.27 20.40 -2.90
C ALA A 189 -0.40 21.62 -3.25
N LYS A 190 0.67 21.82 -2.46
CA LYS A 190 1.55 22.99 -2.55
C LYS A 190 2.38 23.01 -3.82
N TYR A 191 2.61 21.84 -4.41
CA TYR A 191 3.51 21.67 -5.53
C TYR A 191 2.93 20.71 -6.57
N TRP A 192 2.92 21.17 -7.82
CA TRP A 192 2.54 20.36 -8.97
C TRP A 192 3.71 20.32 -9.95
N HIS A 193 4.01 19.13 -10.47
CA HIS A 193 5.00 18.96 -11.52
C HIS A 193 4.41 18.12 -12.65
N ILE A 194 4.29 18.74 -13.82
CA ILE A 194 3.78 18.14 -15.05
C ILE A 194 5.00 17.98 -15.98
N LYS A 195 5.52 16.76 -16.13
CA LYS A 195 6.61 16.46 -17.08
C LYS A 195 6.06 16.42 -18.51
N ASP A 196 6.93 16.64 -19.50
CA ASP A 196 6.63 16.54 -20.95
C ASP A 196 5.55 17.49 -21.51
N TYR A 197 5.35 18.64 -20.88
CA TYR A 197 4.46 19.68 -21.41
C TYR A 197 5.05 20.33 -22.68
N GLN A 198 4.42 20.07 -23.83
CA GLN A 198 4.82 20.66 -25.13
C GLN A 198 6.30 20.41 -25.50
N GLU A 199 6.81 19.19 -25.29
CA GLU A 199 8.21 18.80 -25.60
C GLU A 199 9.29 19.58 -24.80
N THR A 200 8.90 20.29 -23.75
CA THR A 200 9.82 20.93 -22.81
C THR A 200 9.43 20.55 -21.39
N ASP A 201 10.39 20.16 -20.56
CA ASP A 201 10.18 19.92 -19.12
C ASP A 201 9.66 21.22 -18.46
N SER A 202 8.35 21.41 -18.48
CA SER A 202 7.73 22.61 -17.96
C SER A 202 7.36 22.36 -16.52
N LEU A 203 8.28 22.75 -15.62
CA LEU A 203 7.98 22.99 -14.22
C LEU A 203 6.86 24.04 -14.12
N TYR A 204 5.61 23.60 -14.19
CA TYR A 204 4.46 24.43 -13.88
C TYR A 204 4.45 24.65 -12.38
N LYS A 205 5.13 25.71 -11.94
CA LYS A 205 4.92 26.31 -10.62
C LYS A 205 3.51 26.91 -10.63
N ILE A 206 2.48 26.07 -10.50
CA ILE A 206 1.11 26.56 -10.31
C ILE A 206 1.07 27.11 -8.90
N ALA A 207 1.01 28.44 -8.86
CA ALA A 207 0.94 29.27 -7.68
C ALA A 207 -0.28 28.92 -6.83
N GLN A 208 -0.16 29.23 -5.53
CA GLN A 208 -1.26 29.33 -4.58
C GLN A 208 -2.53 29.89 -5.27
N VAL A 209 -3.54 29.04 -5.49
CA VAL A 209 -4.89 29.54 -5.73
C VAL A 209 -5.54 29.71 -4.36
N GLY A 210 -5.14 30.78 -3.67
CA GLY A 210 -6.10 31.47 -2.84
C GLY A 210 -6.88 32.39 -3.78
N LEU A 211 -8.17 32.10 -4.00
CA LEU A 211 -9.20 33.07 -4.39
C LEU A 211 -10.59 32.40 -4.28
N ASN A 212 -11.04 32.20 -3.05
CA ASN A 212 -12.28 32.78 -2.47
C ASN A 212 -12.45 32.30 -1.03
#